data_AF-A0A5K0YBC3-F1
#
_entry.id   AF-A0A5K0YBC3-F1
#
_cell.length_a   1.000
_cell.length_b   1.000
_cell.length_c   1.000
_cell.angle_alpha   90.00
_cell.angle_beta   90.00
_cell.angle_gamma   90.00
#
_symmetry.space_group_name_H-M   'P 1'
#
loop_
_entity.id
_entity.type
_entity.pdbx_description
1 polymer ?
#
loop_
_entity_poly.entity_id
_entity_poly.type
_entity_poly.pdbx_seq_one_letter_code
_entity_poly.pdbx_strand_id
1 'polypeptide(L)' 'ARFLLAKLNPSATYNSDTVPAPGGDIIFTDDVSFQVFLDHLQRLAVQ' A
#
# COMPACT_ATOMS: atom_id res chain seq x y z
N ALA A 1 10.18 8.45 11.41
CA ALA A 1 10.69 7.15 11.91
C ALA A 1 10.86 6.14 10.76
N ARG A 2 11.99 6.18 10.01
CA ARG A 2 12.11 5.42 8.74
C ARG A 2 12.02 3.89 8.90
N PHE A 3 12.60 3.33 9.96
CA PHE A 3 12.50 1.90 10.25
C PHE A 3 11.06 1.44 10.51
N LEU A 4 10.21 2.32 11.03
CA LEU A 4 8.79 2.02 11.20
C LEU A 4 8.10 2.04 9.83
N LEU A 5 8.30 3.09 9.04
CA LEU A 5 7.67 3.25 7.72
C LEU A 5 7.97 2.07 6.77
N ALA A 6 9.19 1.55 6.79
CA ALA A 6 9.57 0.38 5.98
C ALA A 6 8.90 -0.94 6.40
N LYS A 7 8.20 -0.97 7.54
CA LYS A 7 7.44 -2.14 8.03
C LYS A 7 5.92 -1.98 7.88
N LEU A 8 5.45 -0.80 7.50
CA LEU A 8 4.02 -0.55 7.31
C LEU A 8 3.56 -1.05 5.94
N ASN A 9 2.28 -1.40 5.86
CA ASN A 9 1.64 -1.66 4.57
C ASN A 9 1.47 -0.32 3.81
N PRO A 10 1.97 -0.19 2.57
CA PRO A 10 1.86 1.04 1.79
C PRO A 10 0.44 1.23 1.21
N SER A 11 -0.55 1.46 2.07
CA SER A 11 -1.95 1.72 1.65
C SER A 11 -2.16 3.11 1.07
N ALA A 12 -1.25 4.05 1.33
CA ALA A 12 -1.19 5.38 0.71
C ALA A 12 0.26 5.68 0.31
N THR A 13 0.48 5.97 -0.96
CA THR A 13 1.82 6.25 -1.53
C THR A 13 1.79 7.53 -2.34
N TYR A 14 2.94 7.95 -2.86
CA TYR A 14 3.02 9.14 -3.71
C TYR A 14 2.26 9.00 -5.04
N ASN A 15 1.86 7.77 -5.41
CA ASN A 15 1.08 7.45 -6.59
C ASN A 15 -0.42 7.24 -6.31
N SER A 16 -0.87 7.32 -5.04
CA SER A 16 -2.29 7.12 -4.73
C SER A 16 -3.11 8.35 -5.10
N ASP A 17 -4.17 8.16 -5.89
CA ASP A 17 -5.17 9.21 -6.20
C ASP A 17 -6.02 9.61 -4.98
N THR A 18 -5.85 8.93 -3.85
CA THR A 18 -6.58 9.18 -2.60
C THR A 18 -5.85 10.18 -1.71
N VAL A 19 -6.57 11.22 -1.29
CA VAL A 19 -6.10 12.11 -0.22
C VAL A 19 -5.94 11.26 1.04
N PRO A 20 -4.78 11.29 1.72
CA PRO A 20 -4.58 10.55 2.96
C PRO A 20 -5.69 10.87 3.96
N ALA A 21 -6.17 9.85 4.67
CA ALA A 21 -7.06 10.06 5.79
C ALA A 21 -6.42 11.07 6.77
N PRO A 22 -7.19 11.87 7.53
CA PRO A 22 -6.63 12.82 8.49
C PRO A 22 -5.69 12.10 9.46
N GLY A 23 -4.39 12.47 9.45
CA GLY A 23 -3.35 11.81 10.25
C GLY A 23 -2.68 10.60 9.60
N GLY A 24 -2.97 10.30 8.33
CA GLY A 24 -2.28 9.28 7.54
C GLY A 24 -1.00 9.83 6.89
N ASP A 25 0.11 9.12 7.09
CA ASP A 25 1.38 9.41 6.42
C ASP A 25 1.39 8.81 5.00
N ILE A 26 1.98 9.55 4.06
CA ILE A 26 2.29 9.05 2.71
C ILE A 26 3.61 8.27 2.77
N ILE A 27 3.59 7.02 2.31
CA ILE A 27 4.80 6.19 2.24
C ILE A 27 5.44 6.32 0.86
N PHE A 28 6.68 6.79 0.81
CA PHE A 28 7.45 6.94 -0.42
C PHE A 28 8.12 5.62 -0.81
N THR A 29 7.36 4.75 -1.46
CA THR A 29 7.84 3.47 -2.01
C THR A 29 7.09 3.11 -3.30
N ASP A 30 7.69 2.22 -4.09
CA ASP A 30 7.09 1.61 -5.29
C ASP A 30 6.42 0.26 -5.00
N ASP A 31 6.47 -0.19 -3.74
CA ASP A 31 5.83 -1.44 -3.31
C ASP A 31 4.30 -1.37 -3.48
N VAL A 32 3.71 -2.53 -3.78
CA VAL A 32 2.24 -2.68 -3.83
C VAL A 32 1.66 -2.85 -2.42
N SER A 33 0.45 -2.32 -2.22
CA SER A 33 -0.26 -2.54 -0.96
C SER A 33 -0.72 -4.00 -0.83
N PHE A 34 -0.97 -4.43 0.41
CA PHE A 34 -1.51 -5.76 0.68
C PHE A 34 -2.85 -6.02 -0.02
N GLN A 35 -3.66 -4.98 -0.24
CA GLN A 35 -4.94 -5.10 -0.94
C GLN A 35 -4.72 -5.46 -2.42
N VAL A 36 -3.82 -4.75 -3.11
CA VAL A 36 -3.48 -5.06 -4.51
C VAL A 36 -2.89 -6.47 -4.62
N PHE A 37 -2.05 -6.87 -3.65
CA PHE A 37 -1.53 -8.24 -3.59
C PHE A 37 -2.66 -9.28 -3.49
N LEU A 38 -3.64 -9.09 -2.60
CA LEU A 38 -4.78 -9.99 -2.47
C LEU A 38 -5.64 -10.03 -3.74
N ASP A 39 -5.87 -8.90 -4.40
CA ASP A 39 -6.62 -8.84 -5.66
C ASP A 39 -5.92 -9.65 -6.76
N HIS A 40 -4.59 -9.56 -6.85
CA HIS A 40 -3.80 -10.38 -7.77
C HIS A 40 -3.85 -11.86 -7.40
N LEU A 41 -3.69 -12.18 -6.11
CA LEU A 41 -3.71 -13.56 -5.63
C LEU A 41 -5.06 -14.24 -5.89
N GLN A 42 -6.18 -13.55 -5.62
CA GLN A 42 -7.52 -14.09 -5.85
C GLN A 42 -7.74 -14.44 -7.33
N ARG A 43 -7.30 -13.56 -8.25
CA ARG A 43 -7.41 -13.83 -9.70
C ARG A 43 -6.62 -15.06 -10.13
N LEU A 44 -5.45 -15.30 -9.55
CA LEU A 44 -4.63 -16.48 -9.84
C LEU A 44 -5.21 -17.75 -9.21
N ALA A 45 -5.82 -17.65 -8.04
CA ALA A 45 -6.34 -18.80 -7.31
C ALA A 45 -7.62 -19.41 -7.93
N VAL A 46 -8.34 -18.65 -8.77
CA VAL A 46 -9.58 -19.09 -9.44
C VAL A 46 -9.41 -19.31 -10.95
N GLN A 47 -8.18 -19.27 -11.46
CA GLN A 47 -7.85 -19.69 -12.83
C GLN A 47 -7.87 -21.21 -12.95
#